data_AF-A0A662VH03-F1
#
_entry.id   AF-A0A662VH03-F1
#
_cell.length_a   1.000
_cell.length_b   1.000
_cell.length_c   1.000
_cell.angle_alpha   90.00
_cell.angle_beta   90.00
_cell.angle_gamma   90.00
#
_symmetry.space_group_name_H-M   'P 1'
#
loop_
_entity.id
_entity.type
_entity.pdbx_description
1 polymer ?
#
loop_
_entity_poly.entity_id
_entity_poly.type
_entity_poly.pdbx_seq_one_letter_code
_entity_poly.pdbx_strand_id
1 'polypeptide(L)'
;MIPDINELVISKRDLESVEEHVSFRNIGTLVFDDDIPYELFEKKVASIAMCDKVVIPGSFPKLKVLTKCKLVKTVEVRERGSQ
;
A
#
# COMPACT_ATOMS: atom_id res chain seq x y z
N MET A 1 8.43 -15.92 -3.98
CA MET A 1 6.98 -15.77 -3.81
C MET A 1 6.74 -15.65 -2.32
N ILE A 2 6.19 -14.53 -1.87
CA ILE A 2 5.82 -14.34 -0.46
C ILE A 2 4.50 -15.12 -0.24
N PRO A 3 4.32 -15.90 0.85
CA PRO A 3 3.11 -16.66 1.12
C PRO A 3 1.86 -15.77 1.21
N ASP A 4 0.66 -16.37 1.18
CA ASP A 4 -0.60 -15.67 1.44
C ASP A 4 -0.55 -15.01 2.83
N ILE A 5 -0.28 -13.71 2.83
CA ILE A 5 -0.25 -12.90 4.04
C ILE A 5 -1.65 -12.33 4.24
N ASN A 6 -2.27 -12.67 5.37
CA ASN A 6 -3.58 -12.14 5.72
C ASN A 6 -3.54 -10.62 5.93
N GLU A 7 -2.48 -10.12 6.58
CA GLU A 7 -2.24 -8.70 6.80
C GLU A 7 -0.76 -8.35 6.70
N LEU A 8 -0.44 -7.37 5.86
CA LEU A 8 0.90 -6.83 5.68
C LEU A 8 0.88 -5.33 5.93
N VAL A 9 1.64 -4.88 6.93
CA VAL A 9 1.87 -3.47 7.21
C VAL A 9 3.21 -3.06 6.63
N ILE A 10 3.21 -1.99 5.84
CA ILE A 10 4.39 -1.41 5.20
C ILE A 10 4.71 -0.09 5.86
N SER A 11 5.89 -0.02 6.47
CA SER A 11 6.44 1.20 7.02
C SER A 11 7.25 1.96 5.97
N LYS A 12 7.56 3.22 6.26
CA LYS A 12 8.53 4.00 5.46
C LYS A 12 9.87 3.28 5.28
N ARG A 13 10.38 2.66 6.35
CA ARG A 13 11.67 1.95 6.36
C ARG A 13 11.67 0.79 5.36
N ASP A 14 10.56 0.06 5.27
CA ASP A 14 10.43 -1.07 4.37
C ASP A 14 10.55 -0.61 2.91
N LEU A 15 9.84 0.46 2.53
CA LEU A 15 9.95 1.03 1.17
C LEU A 15 11.32 1.63 0.86
N GLU A 16 11.99 2.24 1.85
CA GLU A 16 13.33 2.79 1.69
C GLU A 16 14.39 1.69 1.52
N SER A 17 14.20 0.54 2.16
CA SER A 17 15.14 -0.58 2.12
C SER A 17 15.17 -1.34 0.78
N VAL A 18 14.12 -1.20 -0.03
CA VAL A 18 14.09 -1.84 -1.34
C VAL A 18 14.81 -0.96 -2.36
N GLU A 19 15.78 -1.52 -3.08
CA GLU A 19 16.55 -0.78 -4.08
C GLU A 19 15.68 -0.40 -5.29
N GLU A 20 14.91 -1.35 -5.80
CA GLU A 20 14.03 -1.20 -6.96
C GLU A 20 12.56 -0.93 -6.58
N HIS A 21 11.66 -1.12 -7.54
CA HIS A 21 10.22 -1.01 -7.33
C HIS A 21 9.64 -2.33 -6.81
N VAL A 22 8.65 -2.25 -5.93
CA VAL A 22 7.96 -3.40 -5.34
C VAL A 22 6.59 -3.56 -5.96
N SER A 23 6.22 -4.81 -6.25
CA SER A 23 4.83 -5.18 -6.54
C SER A 23 4.26 -6.02 -5.40
N PHE A 24 3.12 -5.59 -4.88
CA PHE A 24 2.40 -6.30 -3.83
C PHE A 24 1.33 -7.18 -4.48
N ARG A 25 1.29 -8.48 -4.12
CA ARG A 25 0.33 -9.42 -4.72
C ARG A 25 -0.12 -10.49 -3.73
N ASN A 26 -1.39 -10.90 -3.82
CA ASN A 26 -2.00 -11.97 -3.02
C ASN A 26 -1.92 -11.68 -1.51
N ILE A 27 -2.42 -10.51 -1.10
CA ILE A 27 -2.41 -10.06 0.29
C ILE A 27 -3.86 -9.80 0.70
N GLY A 28 -4.31 -10.34 1.83
CA GLY A 28 -5.65 -10.04 2.35
C GLY A 28 -5.81 -8.54 2.58
N THR A 29 -5.05 -8.00 3.53
CA THR A 29 -5.03 -6.57 3.87
C THR A 29 -3.63 -6.00 3.74
N LEU A 30 -3.43 -5.02 2.86
CA LEU A 30 -2.18 -4.27 2.72
C LEU A 30 -2.37 -2.88 3.34
N VAL A 31 -1.56 -2.55 4.35
CA VAL A 31 -1.62 -1.27 5.05
C VAL A 31 -0.35 -0.49 4.79
N PHE A 32 -0.48 0.74 4.30
CA PHE A 32 0.62 1.71 4.23
C PHE A 32 0.54 2.65 5.42
N ASP A 33 1.63 2.77 6.17
CA ASP A 33 1.71 3.65 7.34
C ASP A 33 1.65 5.14 6.99
N ASP A 34 1.14 5.92 7.95
CA ASP A 34 0.91 7.37 7.80
C ASP A 34 2.20 8.18 7.64
N ASP A 35 3.36 7.60 7.95
CA ASP A 35 4.67 8.25 7.85
C ASP A 35 5.29 8.14 6.45
N ILE A 36 4.65 7.41 5.53
CA ILE A 36 5.10 7.26 4.14
C ILE A 36 4.71 8.51 3.34
N PRO A 37 5.67 9.26 2.77
CA PRO A 37 5.35 10.33 1.82
C PRO A 37 4.80 9.76 0.51
N TYR A 38 3.81 10.43 -0.08
CA TYR A 38 3.24 9.98 -1.36
C TYR A 38 4.28 9.82 -2.47
N GLU A 39 5.29 10.69 -2.53
CA GLU A 39 6.38 10.60 -3.51
C GLU A 39 7.20 9.30 -3.38
N LEU A 40 7.44 8.85 -2.14
CA LEU A 40 8.14 7.59 -1.88
C LEU A 40 7.28 6.41 -2.36
N PHE A 41 5.98 6.43 -2.05
CA PHE A 41 5.04 5.44 -2.56
C PHE A 41 4.99 5.43 -4.09
N GLU A 42 4.88 6.59 -4.73
CA GLU A 42 4.78 6.71 -6.18
C GLU A 42 6.03 6.15 -6.88
N LYS A 43 7.20 6.44 -6.30
CA LYS A 43 8.51 5.99 -6.76
C LYS A 43 8.75 4.50 -6.50
N LYS A 44 8.32 3.95 -5.36
CA LYS A 44 8.70 2.58 -4.96
C LYS A 44 7.63 1.54 -5.26
N VAL A 45 6.36 1.91 -5.31
CA VAL A 45 5.27 0.94 -5.55
C VAL A 45 5.00 0.86 -7.04
N ALA A 46 5.37 -0.25 -7.67
CA ALA A 46 5.07 -0.50 -9.08
C ALA A 46 3.59 -0.89 -9.28
N SER A 47 3.09 -1.83 -8.49
CA SER A 47 1.70 -2.30 -8.60
C SER A 47 1.20 -2.95 -7.31
N ILE A 48 -0.12 -2.94 -7.13
CA ILE A 48 -0.82 -3.64 -6.06
C ILE A 48 -1.89 -4.50 -6.72
N ALA A 49 -1.81 -5.82 -6.58
CA ALA A 49 -2.68 -6.73 -7.30
C ALA A 49 -3.28 -7.82 -6.42
N MET A 50 -4.52 -8.24 -6.70
CA MET A 50 -5.14 -9.38 -6.01
C MET A 50 -5.09 -9.20 -4.49
N CYS A 51 -5.53 -8.03 -4.02
CA CYS A 51 -5.63 -7.72 -2.60
C CYS A 51 -7.08 -7.49 -2.22
N ASP A 52 -7.53 -7.97 -1.07
CA ASP A 52 -8.91 -7.74 -0.65
C ASP A 52 -9.10 -6.30 -0.18
N LYS A 53 -8.15 -5.80 0.62
CA LYS A 53 -8.19 -4.46 1.18
C LYS A 53 -6.83 -3.80 1.07
N VAL A 54 -6.83 -2.54 0.62
CA VAL A 54 -5.65 -1.66 0.68
C VAL A 54 -6.00 -0.46 1.53
N VAL A 55 -5.26 -0.24 2.61
CA VAL A 55 -5.39 0.91 3.50
C VAL A 55 -4.26 1.89 3.20
N ILE A 56 -4.63 3.12 2.85
CA ILE A 56 -3.68 4.20 2.54
C ILE A 56 -3.80 5.37 3.51
N PRO A 57 -2.73 6.15 3.72
CA PRO A 57 -2.79 7.38 4.50
C PRO A 57 -3.78 8.40 3.93
N GLY A 58 -4.40 9.19 4.80
CA GLY A 58 -5.29 10.32 4.45
C GLY A 58 -4.68 11.35 3.48
N SER A 59 -3.36 11.47 3.47
CA SER A 59 -2.62 12.38 2.59
C SER A 59 -2.50 11.86 1.14
N PHE A 60 -2.85 10.60 0.85
CA PHE A 60 -2.63 10.02 -0.47
C PHE A 60 -3.74 10.43 -1.46
N PRO A 61 -3.38 10.89 -2.68
CA PRO A 61 -4.35 11.10 -3.74
C PRO A 61 -4.97 9.77 -4.19
N LYS A 62 -6.22 9.49 -3.78
CA LYS A 62 -6.92 8.21 -4.04
C LYS A 62 -6.84 7.77 -5.50
N LEU A 63 -7.08 8.68 -6.45
CA LEU A 63 -7.04 8.36 -7.88
C LEU A 63 -5.65 7.88 -8.33
N LYS A 64 -4.57 8.48 -7.82
CA LYS A 64 -3.21 8.05 -8.18
C LYS A 64 -2.83 6.71 -7.53
N VAL A 65 -3.40 6.37 -6.39
CA VAL A 65 -3.26 5.03 -5.80
C VAL A 65 -4.02 4.01 -6.65
N LEU A 66 -5.24 4.33 -7.06
CA LEU A 66 -6.10 3.44 -7.85
C LEU A 66 -5.48 3.08 -9.21
N THR A 67 -4.71 3.96 -9.85
CA THR A 67 -4.00 3.62 -11.10
C THR A 67 -2.96 2.51 -10.94
N LYS A 68 -2.47 2.27 -9.72
CA LYS A 68 -1.54 1.16 -9.40
C LYS A 68 -2.27 -0.12 -8.95
N CYS A 69 -3.57 -0.06 -8.70
CA CYS A 69 -4.37 -1.17 -8.17
C CYS A 69 -4.97 -2.03 -9.30
N LYS A 70 -4.89 -3.36 -9.19
CA LYS A 70 -5.49 -4.32 -10.11
C LYS A 70 -6.18 -5.44 -9.35
N LEU A 71 -7.47 -5.67 -9.57
CA LEU A 71 -8.22 -6.70 -8.83
C LEU A 71 -8.12 -6.47 -7.30
N VAL A 72 -8.26 -5.22 -6.88
CA VAL A 72 -8.37 -4.84 -5.47
C VAL A 72 -9.85 -4.66 -5.14
N LYS A 73 -10.36 -5.32 -4.09
CA LYS A 73 -11.80 -5.24 -3.78
C LYS A 73 -12.16 -3.89 -3.17
N THR A 74 -11.35 -3.38 -2.24
CA THR A 74 -11.61 -2.11 -1.54
C THR A 74 -10.32 -1.33 -1.27
N VAL A 75 -10.37 -0.01 -1.45
CA VAL A 75 -9.33 0.93 -0.97
C VAL A 75 -9.93 1.82 0.11
N GLU A 76 -9.39 1.74 1.32
CA GLU A 76 -9.79 2.55 2.46
C GLU A 76 -8.73 3.59 2.81
N VAL A 77 -9.20 4.71 3.34
CA VAL A 77 -8.32 5.79 3.79
C VAL A 77 -8.30 5.82 5.30
N ARG A 78 -7.09 5.81 5.87
CA ARG A 78 -6.88 5.97 7.30
C ARG A 78 -6.89 7.47 7.62
N GLU A 79 -7.91 7.90 8.36
CA GLU A 79 -7.93 9.25 8.92
C GLU A 79 -7.14 9.26 10.24
N ARG A 80 -6.28 10.26 10.44
CA ARG A 80 -5.65 10.48 11.76
C ARG A 80 -6.74 10.87 12.75
N GLY A 81 -7.27 9.90 13.49
CA GLY A 81 -8.31 10.12 14.49
C GLY A 81 -8.71 8.86 15.27
N SER A 82 -7.95 8.62 16.35
CA SER A 82 -8.39 7.99 17.61
C SER A 82 -8.84 6.52 17.63
N GLN A 83 -7.95 5.63 18.07
CA GLN A 83 -8.24 4.78 19.22
C GLN A 83 -7.25 5.08 20.34
#